data_AF-A0A197SRP5-F1
#
_entry.id   AF-A0A197SRP5-F1
#
_cell.length_a   1.000
_cell.length_b   1.000
_cell.length_c   1.000
_cell.angle_alpha   90.00
_cell.angle_beta   90.00
_cell.angle_gamma   90.00
#
_symmetry.space_group_name_H-M   'P 1'
#
loop_
_entity.id
_entity.type
_entity.pdbx_description
1 polymer ?
#
loop_
_entity_poly.entity_id
_entity_poly.type
_entity_poly.pdbx_seq_one_letter_code
_entity_poly.pdbx_strand_id
1 'polypeptide(L)'
;MTVLSIYSPGTLTTGGSGFHSASQGVSNPFATPSAVWIQCTTKYVAGNGQSDFGISQVNLIDDNGQFQAVNYGDDRFGTYLARLFVPRLLGLTVIARTYDAAIEGTLTLFSWG
;
A
#
# COMPACT_ATOMS: atom_id res chain seq x y z
N MET A 1 -13.10 -18.62 -8.80
CA MET A 1 -12.29 -17.65 -8.05
C MET A 1 -13.22 -16.75 -7.27
N THR A 2 -13.11 -16.79 -5.94
CA THR A 2 -13.88 -15.96 -5.01
C THR A 2 -12.95 -15.37 -3.96
N VAL A 3 -13.30 -14.19 -3.44
CA VAL A 3 -12.60 -13.61 -2.28
C VAL A 3 -12.88 -14.48 -1.06
N LEU A 4 -11.81 -14.95 -0.41
CA LEU A 4 -11.90 -15.80 0.78
C LEU A 4 -11.89 -14.98 2.07
N SER A 5 -11.14 -13.89 2.12
CA SER A 5 -11.02 -13.02 3.30
C SER A 5 -10.61 -11.59 2.91
N ILE A 6 -11.00 -10.63 3.75
CA ILE A 6 -10.69 -9.20 3.59
C ILE A 6 -10.01 -8.71 4.87
N TYR A 7 -8.93 -7.93 4.74
CA TYR A 7 -8.26 -7.29 5.86
C TYR A 7 -7.94 -5.82 5.54
N SER A 8 -8.24 -4.92 6.48
CA SER A 8 -7.91 -3.50 6.37
C SER A 8 -7.15 -3.05 7.63
N PRO A 9 -5.82 -2.85 7.54
CA PRO A 9 -4.95 -2.53 8.69
C PRO A 9 -5.12 -1.10 9.24
N GLY A 10 -6.16 -0.38 8.83
CA GLY A 10 -6.44 0.99 9.23
C GLY A 10 -6.06 2.03 8.17
N THR A 11 -6.25 3.28 8.55
CA THR A 11 -6.06 4.46 7.70
C THR A 11 -4.73 5.13 8.00
N LEU A 12 -4.03 5.57 6.96
CA LEU A 12 -2.85 6.42 7.07
C LEU A 12 -3.24 7.86 6.74
N THR A 13 -3.15 8.73 7.73
CA THR A 13 -3.48 10.15 7.59
C THR A 13 -2.23 11.00 7.70
N THR A 14 -2.03 11.91 6.75
CA THR A 14 -0.95 12.90 6.80
C THR A 14 -1.45 14.26 6.31
N GLY A 15 -0.91 15.35 6.87
CA GLY A 15 -1.32 16.71 6.53
C GLY A 15 -0.56 17.76 7.33
N GLY A 16 -0.56 18.99 6.81
CA GLY A 16 0.12 20.14 7.40
C GLY A 16 0.54 21.14 6.32
N SER A 17 1.10 22.29 6.72
CA SER A 17 1.74 23.22 5.79
C SER A 17 3.12 22.67 5.37
N GLY A 18 3.40 22.60 4.07
CA GLY A 18 4.64 22.06 3.51
C GLY A 18 4.56 20.60 3.08
N PHE A 19 5.73 20.01 2.82
CA PHE A 19 5.84 18.58 2.50
C PHE A 19 5.74 17.73 3.76
N HIS A 20 4.79 16.78 3.76
CA HIS A 20 4.66 15.76 4.80
C HIS A 20 4.64 14.38 4.16
N SER A 21 5.24 13.40 4.85
CA SER A 21 5.19 12.00 4.44
C SER A 21 5.01 11.09 5.66
N ALA A 22 4.28 10.00 5.46
CA ALA A 22 4.08 8.96 6.46
C ALA A 22 4.09 7.59 5.77
N SER A 23 4.52 6.54 6.47
CA SER A 23 4.52 5.17 5.95
C SER A 23 4.03 4.18 7.00
N GLN A 24 3.45 3.07 6.53
CA GLN A 24 2.96 1.99 7.36
C GLN A 24 3.35 0.65 6.76
N GLY A 25 4.03 -0.18 7.56
CA GLY A 25 4.30 -1.58 7.24
C GLY A 25 3.16 -2.48 7.68
N VAL A 26 2.78 -3.44 6.84
CA VAL A 26 1.66 -4.36 7.08
C VAL A 26 2.10 -5.77 6.72
N SER A 27 2.10 -6.66 7.71
CA SER A 27 2.34 -8.10 7.50
C SER A 27 1.15 -8.75 6.81
N ASN A 28 1.39 -9.81 6.01
CA ASN A 28 0.31 -10.61 5.44
C ASN A 28 -0.51 -11.26 6.59
N PRO A 29 -1.81 -10.96 6.71
CA PRO A 29 -2.67 -11.51 7.77
C PRO A 29 -3.20 -12.92 7.45
N PHE A 30 -3.01 -13.40 6.22
CA PHE A 30 -3.52 -14.69 5.76
C PHE A 30 -2.46 -15.79 5.91
N ALA A 31 -2.85 -17.05 5.71
CA ALA A 31 -1.91 -18.17 5.72
C ALA A 31 -0.78 -17.93 4.70
N THR A 32 0.47 -18.02 5.14
CA THR A 32 1.64 -17.72 4.31
C THR A 32 2.22 -19.01 3.72
N PRO A 33 2.53 -19.07 2.41
CA PRO A 33 2.31 -18.05 1.37
C PRO A 33 0.86 -18.03 0.85
N SER A 34 0.31 -16.85 0.61
CA SER A 34 -1.01 -16.68 -0.01
C SER A 34 -1.00 -15.67 -1.15
N ALA A 35 -1.88 -15.94 -2.11
CA ALA A 35 -2.19 -15.03 -3.19
C ALA A 35 -3.11 -13.92 -2.68
N VAL A 36 -2.63 -12.67 -2.80
CA VAL A 36 -3.30 -11.49 -2.25
C VAL A 36 -3.45 -10.43 -3.32
N TRP A 37 -4.68 -9.95 -3.50
CA TRP A 37 -4.92 -8.67 -4.17
C TRP A 37 -4.85 -7.54 -3.16
N ILE A 38 -4.06 -6.52 -3.47
CA ILE A 38 -3.83 -5.34 -2.66
C ILE A 38 -4.54 -4.18 -3.32
N GLN A 39 -5.30 -3.41 -2.55
CA GLN A 39 -5.94 -2.18 -2.99
C GLN A 39 -5.72 -1.05 -1.99
N CYS A 40 -5.17 0.05 -2.49
CA CYS A 40 -5.08 1.33 -1.82
C CYS A 40 -6.19 2.24 -2.33
N THR A 41 -6.93 2.87 -1.42
CA THR A 41 -7.95 3.87 -1.72
C THR A 41 -7.64 5.12 -0.95
N THR A 42 -7.98 6.28 -1.51
CA THR A 42 -7.73 7.57 -0.88
C THR A 42 -9.01 8.34 -0.77
N LYS A 43 -9.17 9.03 0.35
CA LYS A 43 -10.13 10.10 0.50
C LYS A 43 -9.35 11.40 0.56
N TYR A 44 -9.69 12.30 -0.35
CA TYR A 44 -9.16 13.67 -0.30
C TYR A 44 -9.77 14.40 0.89
N VAL A 45 -8.93 15.03 1.74
CA VAL A 45 -9.41 15.61 3.01
C VAL A 45 -9.51 17.14 2.97
N ALA A 46 -8.62 17.87 2.28
CA ALA A 46 -8.73 19.30 1.91
C ALA A 46 -7.37 19.85 1.43
N GLY A 47 -7.37 20.98 0.70
CA GLY A 47 -6.15 21.74 0.34
C GLY A 47 -6.17 22.30 -1.08
N ASN A 48 -5.09 22.96 -1.49
CA ASN A 48 -4.81 23.28 -2.90
C ASN A 48 -3.59 22.51 -3.43
N GLY A 49 -3.06 21.62 -2.59
CA GLY A 49 -1.84 20.89 -2.78
C GLY A 49 -1.96 19.56 -3.54
N GLN A 50 -0.82 18.94 -3.81
CA GLN A 50 -0.74 17.58 -4.35
C GLN A 50 -0.68 16.56 -3.20
N SER A 51 -1.34 15.41 -3.37
CA SER A 51 -1.29 14.32 -2.41
C SER A 51 -1.28 12.98 -3.13
N ASP A 52 -0.48 12.03 -2.64
CA ASP A 52 -0.39 10.68 -3.18
C ASP A 52 -0.38 9.64 -2.06
N PHE A 53 -0.99 8.48 -2.30
CA PHE A 53 -0.97 7.34 -1.39
C PHE A 53 -1.06 6.04 -2.17
N GLY A 54 -0.20 5.10 -1.82
CA GLY A 54 -0.22 3.76 -2.42
C GLY A 54 0.89 2.87 -1.90
N ILE A 55 1.14 1.80 -2.63
CA ILE A 55 2.11 0.76 -2.27
C ILE A 55 3.52 1.28 -2.62
N SER A 56 4.42 1.29 -1.64
CA SER A 56 5.83 1.67 -1.83
C SER A 56 6.77 0.47 -1.87
N GLN A 57 6.37 -0.66 -1.26
CA GLN A 57 7.17 -1.88 -1.25
C GLN A 57 6.28 -3.09 -1.02
N VAL A 58 6.65 -4.23 -1.61
CA VAL A 58 6.13 -5.55 -1.22
C VAL A 58 7.29 -6.50 -0.91
N ASN A 59 7.06 -7.36 0.06
CA ASN A 59 7.94 -8.47 0.42
C ASN A 59 7.22 -9.76 0.04
N LEU A 60 7.87 -10.61 -0.76
CA LEU A 60 7.29 -11.84 -1.29
C LEU A 60 8.30 -12.98 -1.33
N ILE A 61 7.80 -14.19 -1.55
CA ILE A 61 8.62 -15.36 -1.89
C ILE A 61 8.60 -15.55 -3.41
N ASP A 62 9.77 -15.60 -4.03
CA ASP A 62 9.91 -15.80 -5.48
C ASP A 62 9.63 -17.27 -5.89
N ASP A 63 9.75 -17.55 -7.18
CA ASP A 63 9.52 -18.89 -7.73
C ASP A 63 10.52 -19.94 -7.20
N ASN A 64 11.68 -19.52 -6.72
CA ASN A 64 12.74 -20.36 -6.16
C ASN A 64 12.65 -20.52 -4.64
N GLY A 65 11.59 -19.99 -4.00
CA GLY A 65 11.43 -20.05 -2.55
C GLY A 65 12.27 -19.03 -1.78
N GLN A 66 12.88 -18.05 -2.46
CA GLN A 66 13.73 -17.03 -1.85
C GLN A 66 12.93 -15.78 -1.49
N PHE A 67 13.38 -15.09 -0.44
CA PHE A 67 12.84 -13.79 -0.07
C PHE A 67 13.21 -12.72 -1.11
N GLN A 68 12.22 -11.95 -1.54
CA GLN A 68 12.40 -10.80 -2.42
C GLN A 68 11.64 -9.58 -1.88
N ALA A 69 12.32 -8.43 -1.88
CA ALA A 69 11.69 -7.13 -1.65
C ALA A 69 11.64 -6.38 -2.99
N VAL A 70 10.45 -5.92 -3.37
CA VAL A 70 10.21 -5.13 -4.59
C VAL A 70 9.72 -3.75 -4.17
N ASN A 71 10.48 -2.71 -4.52
CA ASN A 71 10.15 -1.32 -4.21
C ASN A 71 9.40 -0.67 -5.39
N TYR A 72 8.46 0.20 -5.06
CA TYR A 72 7.62 0.93 -6.00
C TYR A 72 7.61 2.42 -5.64
N GLY A 73 7.69 3.26 -6.67
CA GLY A 73 7.74 4.72 -6.52
C GLY A 73 9.13 5.22 -6.09
N ASP A 74 9.70 6.14 -6.88
CA ASP A 74 10.96 6.81 -6.56
C ASP A 74 10.88 8.33 -6.87
N ASP A 75 11.17 9.07 -5.80
CA ASP A 75 11.59 10.44 -5.47
C ASP A 75 11.04 11.73 -6.06
N ARG A 76 10.40 11.80 -7.23
CA ARG A 76 9.99 13.14 -7.74
C ARG A 76 8.57 13.27 -8.25
N PHE A 77 8.04 12.29 -8.99
CA PHE A 77 6.73 12.41 -9.63
C PHE A 77 6.04 11.06 -9.95
N GLY A 78 6.52 9.93 -9.41
CA GLY A 78 5.96 8.61 -9.72
C GLY A 78 4.73 8.29 -8.87
N THR A 79 3.58 8.09 -9.50
CA THR A 79 2.34 7.67 -8.85
C THR A 79 2.56 6.33 -8.14
N TYR A 80 2.27 6.26 -6.84
CA TYR A 80 2.27 4.98 -6.14
C TYR A 80 1.30 3.99 -6.75
N LEU A 81 1.60 2.69 -6.67
CA LEU A 81 0.66 1.68 -7.16
C LEU A 81 -0.58 1.66 -6.27
N ALA A 82 -1.73 1.96 -6.85
CA ALA A 82 -3.02 1.89 -6.16
C ALA A 82 -3.53 0.45 -6.02
N ARG A 83 -3.09 -0.48 -6.88
CA ARG A 83 -3.51 -1.89 -6.88
C ARG A 83 -2.38 -2.79 -7.34
N LEU A 84 -2.25 -3.96 -6.74
CA LEU A 84 -1.26 -4.96 -7.12
C LEU A 84 -1.74 -6.36 -6.72
N PHE A 85 -1.53 -7.35 -7.58
CA PHE A 85 -1.68 -8.76 -7.23
C PHE A 85 -0.32 -9.34 -6.86
N VAL A 86 -0.23 -9.99 -5.70
CA VAL A 86 1.00 -10.63 -5.20
C VAL A 86 0.70 -12.10 -4.88
N PRO A 87 1.26 -13.06 -5.63
CA PRO A 87 0.90 -14.47 -5.49
C PRO A 87 1.44 -15.14 -4.21
N ARG A 88 2.48 -14.58 -3.60
CA ARG A 88 3.15 -15.12 -2.40
C ARG A 88 3.56 -14.00 -1.45
N LEU A 89 2.59 -13.21 -0.98
CA LEU A 89 2.85 -12.04 -0.15
C LEU A 89 3.35 -12.45 1.26
N LEU A 90 4.37 -11.76 1.76
CA LEU A 90 4.81 -11.80 3.16
C LEU A 90 4.41 -10.55 3.92
N GLY A 91 4.47 -9.40 3.27
CA GLY A 91 4.07 -8.11 3.81
C GLY A 91 4.25 -7.01 2.77
N LEU A 92 3.80 -5.81 3.10
CA LEU A 92 3.95 -4.65 2.24
C LEU A 92 4.15 -3.37 3.06
N THR A 93 4.60 -2.33 2.40
CA THR A 93 4.65 -0.97 2.96
C THR A 93 3.80 -0.07 2.08
N VAL A 94 2.93 0.70 2.71
CA VAL A 94 2.22 1.82 2.07
C VAL A 94 2.83 3.13 2.53
N ILE A 95 2.70 4.14 1.69
CA ILE A 95 3.18 5.49 1.95
C ILE A 95 2.11 6.51 1.56
N ALA A 96 2.03 7.59 2.33
CA ALA A 96 1.29 8.79 2.00
C ALA A 96 2.29 9.95 1.88
N ARG A 97 2.16 10.77 0.83
CA ARG A 97 2.94 12.00 0.63
C ARG A 97 1.99 13.14 0.32
N THR A 98 2.26 14.31 0.89
CA THR A 98 1.44 15.51 0.67
C THR A 98 2.29 16.76 0.52
N TYR A 99 1.86 17.65 -0.37
CA TYR A 99 2.41 18.98 -0.63
C TYR A 99 1.28 20.00 -0.47
N ASP A 100 0.99 20.46 0.75
CA ASP A 100 -0.10 21.41 1.07
C ASP A 100 -1.55 20.90 0.89
N ALA A 101 -1.76 19.58 0.97
CA ALA A 101 -3.10 18.97 1.02
C ALA A 101 -3.13 17.84 2.05
N ALA A 102 -4.23 17.66 2.78
CA ALA A 102 -4.39 16.52 3.68
C ALA A 102 -5.00 15.32 2.92
N ILE A 103 -4.51 14.11 3.24
CA ILE A 103 -5.00 12.86 2.66
C ILE A 103 -5.22 11.80 3.74
N GLU A 104 -6.24 10.99 3.54
CA GLU A 104 -6.50 9.78 4.31
C GLU A 104 -6.50 8.58 3.35
N GLY A 105 -5.53 7.69 3.51
CA GLY A 105 -5.39 6.47 2.70
C GLY A 105 -5.87 5.24 3.45
N THR A 106 -6.65 4.38 2.80
CA THR A 106 -7.06 3.06 3.33
C THR A 106 -6.43 1.96 2.48
N LEU A 107 -5.78 1.01 3.15
CA LEU A 107 -5.28 -0.22 2.56
C LEU A 107 -6.30 -1.35 2.77
N THR A 108 -6.53 -2.17 1.75
CA THR A 108 -7.35 -3.38 1.82
C THR A 108 -6.64 -4.54 1.14
N LEU A 109 -6.58 -5.69 1.81
CA LEU A 109 -6.03 -6.94 1.31
C LEU A 109 -7.15 -7.95 1.11
N PHE A 110 -7.14 -8.64 -0.02
CA PHE A 110 -8.10 -9.67 -0.38
C PHE A 110 -7.35 -10.98 -0.63
N SER A 111 -7.68 -12.05 0.11
CA SER A 111 -7.18 -13.40 -0.22
C SER A 111 -8.10 -14.09 -1.23
N TRP A 112 -7.53 -14.91 -2.11
CA TRP A 112 -8.24 -15.55 -3.23
C TRP A 112 -8.04 -17.07 -3.24
N GLY A 113 -9.07 -17.79 -3.68
CA GLY A 113 -9.08 -19.24 -3.94
C GLY A 113 -10.12 -19.66 -4.95
#